data_AF-A0A916EQ50-F1
#
_entry.id   AF-A0A916EQ50-F1
#
_cell.length_a   1.000
_cell.length_b   1.000
_cell.length_c   1.000
_cell.angle_alpha   90.00
_cell.angle_beta   90.00
_cell.angle_gamma   90.00
#
_symmetry.space_group_name_H-M   'P 1'
#
loop_
_entity.id
_entity.type
_entity.pdbx_description
1 polymer ?
#
loop_
_entity_poly.entity_id
_entity_poly.type
_entity_poly.pdbx_seq_one_letter_code
_entity_poly.pdbx_strand_id
1 'polypeptide(L)'
;MNFIRTVAAAALSLAAVTAQAAPTYLPVGAQSNVALSTITGGGWTQCYVGTMAAAIGSAAQNVLNVCQGDYLMMAGRATGSSTFMSLAAALRSDTLINTGTSNSTNTHVANGASWWYAENWSWGFTALGDSVTNNSCDVSASPLSMCLHTLNSVGGYRINSVTGLNSSTAYEKVFFVASAANAVPEPASLALVGAALAGIAAARRRRA
;
A
#
# COMPACT_ATOMS: atom_id res chain seq x y z
N MET A 1 -10.70 -67.41 -6.81
CA MET A 1 -9.61 -66.40 -6.83
C MET A 1 -10.26 -65.03 -7.00
N ASN A 2 -10.28 -64.25 -5.92
CA ASN A 2 -10.94 -62.94 -5.84
C ASN A 2 -10.10 -61.86 -6.54
N PHE A 3 -10.68 -61.18 -7.52
CA PHE A 3 -10.13 -59.94 -8.08
C PHE A 3 -10.55 -58.76 -7.21
N ILE A 4 -9.62 -58.24 -6.41
CA ILE A 4 -9.76 -56.99 -5.65
C ILE A 4 -9.71 -55.83 -6.65
N ARG A 5 -10.82 -55.10 -6.80
CA ARG A 5 -10.88 -53.86 -7.57
C ARG A 5 -10.50 -52.69 -6.67
N THR A 6 -9.31 -52.15 -6.85
CA THR A 6 -8.83 -50.94 -6.19
C THR A 6 -9.54 -49.72 -6.78
N VAL A 7 -10.39 -49.04 -6.00
CA VAL A 7 -10.96 -47.74 -6.36
C VAL A 7 -10.03 -46.66 -5.79
N ALA A 8 -9.33 -45.94 -6.66
CA ALA A 8 -8.55 -44.76 -6.28
C ALA A 8 -9.52 -43.59 -6.03
N ALA A 9 -9.65 -43.16 -4.77
CA ALA A 9 -10.34 -41.92 -4.43
C ALA A 9 -9.37 -40.75 -4.63
N ALA A 10 -9.58 -39.93 -5.67
CA ALA A 10 -8.88 -38.66 -5.82
C ALA A 10 -9.52 -37.63 -4.88
N ALA A 11 -8.83 -37.29 -3.80
CA ALA A 11 -9.22 -36.20 -2.92
C ALA A 11 -8.88 -34.87 -3.59
N LEU A 12 -9.90 -34.12 -4.04
CA LEU A 12 -9.76 -32.77 -4.56
C LEU A 12 -9.76 -31.80 -3.38
N SER A 13 -8.59 -31.33 -2.94
CA SER A 13 -8.49 -30.27 -1.93
C SER A 13 -8.87 -28.93 -2.57
N LEU A 14 -10.07 -28.42 -2.27
CA LEU A 14 -10.43 -27.05 -2.58
C LEU A 14 -9.64 -26.12 -1.66
N ALA A 15 -8.63 -25.43 -2.20
CA ALA A 15 -8.04 -24.28 -1.54
C ALA A 15 -9.11 -23.17 -1.50
N ALA A 16 -9.58 -22.81 -0.31
CA ALA A 16 -10.47 -21.67 -0.14
C ALA A 16 -9.67 -20.38 -0.39
N VAL A 17 -9.84 -19.79 -1.57
CA VAL A 17 -9.32 -18.45 -1.86
C VAL A 17 -10.27 -17.46 -1.20
N THR A 18 -9.83 -16.79 -0.13
CA THR A 18 -10.59 -15.71 0.49
C THR A 18 -10.57 -14.51 -0.46
N ALA A 19 -11.76 -14.09 -0.92
CA ALA A 19 -11.89 -12.84 -1.66
C ALA A 19 -11.54 -11.67 -0.73
N GLN A 20 -10.50 -10.93 -1.06
CA GLN A 20 -10.12 -9.72 -0.34
C GLN A 20 -10.78 -8.51 -1.01
N ALA A 21 -11.58 -7.75 -0.27
CA ALA A 21 -12.22 -6.55 -0.78
C ALA A 21 -11.24 -5.36 -0.81
N ALA A 22 -11.35 -4.51 -1.82
CA ALA A 22 -10.63 -3.23 -1.89
C ALA A 22 -11.07 -2.29 -0.75
N PRO A 23 -10.23 -1.32 -0.35
CA PRO A 23 -10.61 -0.32 0.63
C PRO A 23 -11.83 0.48 0.13
N THR A 24 -12.80 0.69 1.02
CA THR A 24 -14.00 1.50 0.75
C THR A 24 -13.70 3.00 0.73
N TYR A 25 -12.61 3.40 1.41
CA TYR A 25 -12.05 4.74 1.34
C TYR A 25 -10.67 4.66 0.70
N LEU A 26 -10.53 5.03 -0.57
CA LEU A 26 -9.23 5.23 -1.22
C LEU A 26 -9.08 6.73 -1.51
N PRO A 27 -8.27 7.48 -0.73
CA PRO A 27 -8.14 8.91 -0.97
C PRO A 27 -7.50 9.14 -2.33
N VAL A 28 -8.20 9.86 -3.21
CA VAL A 28 -7.65 10.34 -4.48
C VAL A 28 -6.97 11.69 -4.21
N GLY A 29 -5.71 11.79 -4.60
CA GLY A 29 -4.84 12.93 -4.36
C GLY A 29 -4.39 13.08 -2.91
N ALA A 30 -3.65 14.15 -2.69
CA ALA A 30 -3.27 14.57 -1.34
C ALA A 30 -4.48 15.19 -0.63
N GLN A 31 -4.68 14.85 0.65
CA GLN A 31 -5.82 15.29 1.45
C GLN A 31 -5.36 15.77 2.83
N SER A 32 -6.17 16.60 3.47
CA SER A 32 -5.95 17.09 4.83
C SER A 32 -7.22 16.95 5.66
N ASN A 33 -7.08 17.08 6.98
CA ASN A 33 -8.19 17.03 7.94
C ASN A 33 -8.98 15.70 7.88
N VAL A 34 -8.28 14.59 7.66
CA VAL A 34 -8.90 13.26 7.61
C VAL A 34 -8.79 12.59 8.98
N ALA A 35 -9.90 12.09 9.49
CA ALA A 35 -9.93 11.36 10.76
C ALA A 35 -9.36 9.94 10.62
N LEU A 36 -8.67 9.45 11.66
CA LEU A 36 -8.19 8.08 11.76
C LEU A 36 -9.31 7.06 11.58
N SER A 37 -10.51 7.35 12.11
CA SER A 37 -11.69 6.50 11.95
C SER A 37 -12.16 6.37 10.51
N THR A 38 -11.98 7.40 9.68
CA THR A 38 -12.26 7.33 8.24
C THR A 38 -11.30 6.38 7.54
N ILE A 39 -10.02 6.40 7.93
CA ILE A 39 -8.98 5.53 7.36
C ILE A 39 -9.22 4.08 7.78
N THR A 40 -9.34 3.81 9.08
CA THR A 40 -9.49 2.43 9.59
C THR A 40 -10.85 1.83 9.27
N GLY A 41 -11.94 2.61 9.36
CA GLY A 41 -13.26 2.21 8.88
C GLY A 41 -13.32 2.02 7.37
N GLY A 42 -12.36 2.62 6.65
CA GLY A 42 -12.17 2.53 5.21
C GLY A 42 -11.47 1.28 4.70
N GLY A 43 -11.09 0.35 5.59
CA GLY A 43 -10.39 -0.89 5.24
C GLY A 43 -8.86 -0.81 5.29
N TRP A 44 -8.31 0.27 5.84
CA TRP A 44 -6.86 0.42 6.02
C TRP A 44 -6.39 -0.09 7.38
N THR A 45 -5.22 -0.72 7.39
CA THR A 45 -4.55 -1.17 8.61
C THR A 45 -3.27 -0.37 8.82
N GLN A 46 -3.11 0.23 10.01
CA GLN A 46 -1.87 0.92 10.36
C GLN A 46 -0.73 -0.09 10.49
N CYS A 47 0.37 0.12 9.78
CA CYS A 47 1.52 -0.79 9.77
C CYS A 47 2.80 -0.16 10.36
N TYR A 48 2.87 1.18 10.40
CA TYR A 48 4.00 1.89 10.98
C TYR A 48 3.55 3.22 11.59
N VAL A 49 4.17 3.58 12.72
CA VAL A 49 4.11 4.91 13.31
C VAL A 49 5.48 5.26 13.87
N GLY A 50 5.93 6.49 13.65
CA GLY A 50 7.15 7.02 14.25
C GLY A 50 7.10 8.53 14.30
N THR A 51 7.80 9.14 15.26
CA THR A 51 7.96 10.59 15.30
C THR A 51 8.72 11.06 14.05
N MET A 52 8.57 12.34 13.70
CA MET A 52 9.34 12.92 12.61
C MET A 52 10.85 12.85 12.90
N ALA A 53 11.28 12.85 14.17
CA ALA A 53 12.68 12.60 14.56
C ALA A 53 13.24 11.22 14.17
N ALA A 54 12.41 10.17 14.11
CA ALA A 54 12.88 8.81 13.88
C ALA A 54 13.31 8.60 12.42
N ALA A 55 14.49 8.06 12.15
CA ALA A 55 14.90 7.72 10.78
C ALA A 55 14.10 6.51 10.25
N ILE A 56 13.76 6.53 8.96
CA ILE A 56 13.10 5.38 8.28
C ILE A 56 14.10 4.46 7.56
N GLY A 57 15.39 4.82 7.58
CA GLY A 57 16.48 4.08 6.94
C GLY A 57 16.79 4.56 5.52
N SER A 58 17.97 4.18 5.01
CA SER A 58 18.50 4.58 3.70
C SER A 58 17.64 4.19 2.49
N ALA A 59 16.75 3.21 2.63
CA ALA A 59 15.82 2.79 1.59
C ALA A 59 14.37 2.77 2.09
N ALA A 60 14.08 3.50 3.18
CA ALA A 60 12.81 3.41 3.91
C ALA A 60 12.51 2.01 4.49
N GLN A 61 13.52 1.15 4.67
CA GLN A 61 13.36 -0.25 5.08
C GLN A 61 12.62 -0.43 6.41
N ASN A 62 12.69 0.54 7.33
CA ASN A 62 11.97 0.47 8.61
C ASN A 62 10.44 0.53 8.43
N VAL A 63 9.98 1.14 7.33
CA VAL A 63 8.57 1.18 6.93
C VAL A 63 8.27 0.03 5.98
N LEU A 64 9.08 -0.14 4.95
CA LEU A 64 8.79 -1.08 3.86
C LEU A 64 8.79 -2.54 4.30
N ASN A 65 9.58 -2.91 5.31
CA ASN A 65 9.61 -4.29 5.81
C ASN A 65 8.36 -4.68 6.63
N VAL A 66 7.70 -3.71 7.26
CA VAL A 66 6.53 -3.95 8.15
C VAL A 66 5.20 -3.65 7.47
N CYS A 67 5.21 -2.72 6.51
CA CYS A 67 4.04 -2.34 5.74
C CYS A 67 3.94 -3.20 4.48
N GLN A 68 3.30 -4.36 4.54
CA GLN A 68 3.10 -5.24 3.38
C GLN A 68 1.63 -5.21 2.93
N GLY A 69 1.37 -4.58 1.79
CA GLY A 69 0.05 -4.52 1.16
C GLY A 69 0.15 -3.90 -0.23
N ASP A 70 -0.91 -4.08 -1.03
CA ASP A 70 -0.93 -3.65 -2.43
C ASP A 70 -1.00 -2.12 -2.54
N TYR A 71 -1.78 -1.50 -1.66
CA TYR A 71 -1.84 -0.06 -1.48
C TYR A 71 -1.04 0.37 -0.28
N LEU A 72 -0.45 1.56 -0.37
CA LEU A 72 0.27 2.21 0.71
C LEU A 72 -0.22 3.65 0.86
N MET A 73 -0.52 4.03 2.10
CA MET A 73 -0.83 5.40 2.48
C MET A 73 0.32 5.95 3.33
N MET A 74 0.82 7.14 2.96
CA MET A 74 1.72 7.94 3.78
C MET A 74 0.92 9.08 4.39
N ALA A 75 0.99 9.23 5.71
CA ALA A 75 0.21 10.23 6.43
C ALA A 75 1.03 10.91 7.55
N GLY A 76 0.69 12.16 7.85
CA GLY A 76 1.38 13.02 8.79
C GLY A 76 0.41 13.71 9.74
N ARG A 77 0.74 13.74 11.02
CA ARG A 77 -0.10 14.34 12.07
C ARG A 77 0.74 14.93 13.21
N ALA A 78 0.11 15.76 14.04
CA ALA A 78 0.64 16.03 15.38
C ALA A 78 0.64 14.73 16.21
N THR A 79 1.65 14.54 17.06
CA THR A 79 1.81 13.34 17.88
C THR A 79 0.55 13.07 18.70
N GLY A 80 0.01 11.85 18.58
CA GLY A 80 -1.20 11.43 19.28
C GLY A 80 -2.53 11.97 18.73
N SER A 81 -2.52 12.81 17.69
CA SER A 81 -3.74 13.30 17.05
C SER A 81 -4.53 12.17 16.36
N SER A 82 -5.86 12.22 16.43
CA SER A 82 -6.74 11.38 15.64
C SER A 82 -7.05 11.97 14.25
N THR A 83 -6.55 13.16 13.94
CA THR A 83 -6.72 13.84 12.65
C THR A 83 -5.38 14.00 11.94
N PHE A 84 -5.35 13.61 10.67
CA PHE A 84 -4.19 13.75 9.79
C PHE A 84 -4.19 15.11 9.10
N MET A 85 -3.03 15.76 9.16
CA MET A 85 -2.79 17.06 8.53
C MET A 85 -2.54 16.91 7.04
N SER A 86 -1.91 15.80 6.65
CA SER A 86 -1.60 15.46 5.26
C SER A 86 -1.63 13.96 5.10
N LEU A 87 -2.22 13.48 4.01
CA LEU A 87 -2.07 12.09 3.57
C LEU A 87 -2.23 11.99 2.06
N ALA A 88 -1.65 10.94 1.49
CA ALA A 88 -1.94 10.47 0.15
C ALA A 88 -1.78 8.95 0.13
N ALA A 89 -2.48 8.29 -0.80
CA ALA A 89 -2.38 6.86 -1.01
C ALA A 89 -2.30 6.54 -2.49
N ALA A 90 -1.56 5.49 -2.85
CA ALA A 90 -1.54 4.91 -4.18
C ALA A 90 -1.12 3.44 -4.09
N LEU A 91 -1.02 2.74 -5.23
CA LEU A 91 -0.39 1.43 -5.27
C LEU A 91 1.02 1.57 -4.71
N ARG A 92 1.43 0.64 -3.84
CA ARG A 92 2.74 0.64 -3.22
C ARG A 92 3.84 0.70 -4.28
N SER A 93 3.71 -0.06 -5.37
CA SER A 93 4.64 -0.06 -6.49
C SER A 93 4.82 1.32 -7.13
N ASP A 94 3.75 2.10 -7.24
CA ASP A 94 3.81 3.46 -7.79
C ASP A 94 4.49 4.44 -6.84
N THR A 95 4.23 4.32 -5.53
CA THR A 95 4.85 5.19 -4.51
C THR A 95 6.37 5.01 -4.38
N LEU A 96 6.94 3.96 -4.98
CA LEU A 96 8.34 3.56 -4.87
C LEU A 96 9.10 3.64 -6.21
N ILE A 97 8.48 4.21 -7.25
CA ILE A 97 9.19 4.46 -8.51
C ILE A 97 10.32 5.46 -8.25
N ASN A 98 11.54 5.08 -8.63
CA ASN A 98 12.70 5.93 -8.45
C ASN A 98 12.62 7.13 -9.41
N THR A 99 12.59 8.35 -8.86
CA THR A 99 12.52 9.60 -9.63
C THR A 99 13.84 10.38 -9.65
N GLY A 100 14.92 9.77 -9.14
CA GLY A 100 16.27 10.32 -9.11
C GLY A 100 16.60 11.12 -7.85
N THR A 101 17.85 11.58 -7.78
CA THR A 101 18.40 12.38 -6.68
C THR A 101 18.80 13.78 -7.17
N SER A 102 19.33 14.63 -6.29
CA SER A 102 19.98 15.92 -6.60
C SER A 102 19.10 17.01 -7.24
N ASN A 103 18.38 17.78 -6.41
CA ASN A 103 17.56 18.93 -6.84
C ASN A 103 16.58 18.61 -7.98
N SER A 104 16.17 17.34 -8.07
CA SER A 104 15.23 16.86 -9.07
C SER A 104 13.85 17.47 -8.84
N THR A 105 13.19 17.83 -9.93
CA THR A 105 11.76 18.19 -9.97
C THR A 105 10.91 17.01 -10.44
N ASN A 106 11.53 15.87 -10.71
CA ASN A 106 10.86 14.69 -11.25
C ASN A 106 9.95 14.07 -10.19
N THR A 107 8.73 13.79 -10.61
CA THR A 107 7.72 13.09 -9.82
C THR A 107 7.04 12.04 -10.69
N HIS A 108 6.38 11.08 -10.05
CA HIS A 108 5.51 10.09 -10.64
C HIS A 108 4.07 10.38 -10.21
N VAL A 109 3.15 10.53 -11.17
CA VAL A 109 1.74 10.77 -10.84
C VAL A 109 1.05 9.43 -10.57
N ALA A 110 0.49 9.28 -9.38
CA ALA A 110 -0.26 8.09 -8.99
C ALA A 110 -1.43 8.44 -8.09
N ASN A 111 -2.61 7.90 -8.44
CA ASN A 111 -3.87 8.10 -7.72
C ASN A 111 -4.15 9.58 -7.36
N GLY A 112 -3.87 10.50 -8.29
CA GLY A 112 -4.16 11.94 -8.14
C GLY A 112 -3.14 12.76 -7.33
N ALA A 113 -1.99 12.19 -6.94
CA ALA A 113 -0.90 12.90 -6.28
C ALA A 113 0.41 12.74 -7.06
N SER A 114 1.33 13.69 -6.87
CA SER A 114 2.69 13.63 -7.40
C SER A 114 3.61 13.01 -6.34
N TRP A 115 4.17 11.84 -6.62
CA TRP A 115 5.04 11.07 -5.73
C TRP A 115 6.50 11.17 -6.16
N TRP A 116 7.43 10.97 -5.23
CA TRP A 116 8.84 10.77 -5.54
C TRP A 116 9.46 9.82 -4.52
N TYR A 117 10.38 9.00 -4.98
CA TYR A 117 11.17 8.12 -4.14
C TYR A 117 12.58 8.02 -4.70
N ALA A 118 13.57 8.00 -3.82
CA ALA A 118 14.91 7.55 -4.13
C ALA A 118 15.58 7.04 -2.85
N GLU A 119 16.37 5.99 -2.96
CA GLU A 119 17.24 5.55 -1.87
C GLU A 119 18.32 6.59 -1.59
N ASN A 120 18.76 6.70 -0.34
CA ASN A 120 19.77 7.65 0.12
C ASN A 120 19.43 9.12 -0.21
N TRP A 121 18.13 9.47 -0.24
CA TRP A 121 17.64 10.80 -0.58
C TRP A 121 16.34 11.14 0.14
N SER A 122 15.18 10.98 -0.52
CA SER A 122 13.87 11.27 0.04
C SER A 122 12.75 10.39 -0.52
N TRP A 123 11.65 10.36 0.24
CA TRP A 123 10.37 9.79 -0.15
C TRP A 123 9.25 10.76 0.25
N GLY A 124 8.33 11.04 -0.66
CA GLY A 124 7.24 11.95 -0.37
C GLY A 124 6.19 12.05 -1.46
N PHE A 125 5.25 12.94 -1.20
CA PHE A 125 4.19 13.29 -2.13
C PHE A 125 3.81 14.78 -1.99
N THR A 126 3.19 15.32 -3.03
CA THR A 126 2.50 16.61 -3.02
C THR A 126 1.22 16.53 -3.86
N ALA A 127 0.40 17.58 -3.83
CA ALA A 127 -0.77 17.70 -4.68
C ALA A 127 -0.38 17.67 -6.17
N LEU A 128 -1.27 17.18 -7.02
CA LEU A 128 -1.02 17.14 -8.45
C LEU A 128 -0.80 18.56 -9.01
N GLY A 129 0.30 18.75 -9.72
CA GLY A 129 0.65 20.04 -10.34
C GLY A 129 1.46 20.99 -9.44
N ASP A 130 1.62 20.67 -8.16
CA ASP A 130 2.51 21.44 -7.28
C ASP A 130 3.98 21.26 -7.72
N SER A 131 4.75 22.34 -7.57
CA SER A 131 6.18 22.31 -7.85
C SER A 131 6.93 21.55 -6.76
N VAL A 132 7.96 20.81 -7.14
CA VAL A 132 8.84 20.07 -6.22
C VAL A 132 10.28 20.49 -6.47
N THR A 133 11.03 20.74 -5.40
CA THR A 133 12.48 20.96 -5.45
C THR A 133 13.14 20.05 -4.43
N ASN A 134 13.57 18.85 -4.84
CA ASN A 134 14.13 17.84 -3.93
C ASN A 134 15.61 18.08 -3.62
N ASN A 135 15.90 18.96 -2.65
CA ASN A 135 17.23 19.18 -2.08
C ASN A 135 17.44 18.33 -0.83
N SER A 136 17.60 17.01 -0.98
CA SER A 136 17.55 15.96 0.06
C SER A 136 16.20 15.78 0.77
N CYS A 137 15.32 16.78 0.70
CA CYS A 137 13.88 16.67 0.77
C CYS A 137 13.27 17.82 -0.04
N ASP A 138 11.98 17.75 -0.33
CA ASP A 138 11.27 18.83 -1.03
C ASP A 138 11.20 20.09 -0.16
N VAL A 139 11.73 21.19 -0.69
CA VAL A 139 11.76 22.52 -0.04
C VAL A 139 10.79 23.52 -0.66
N SER A 140 9.97 23.10 -1.61
CA SER A 140 8.95 23.96 -2.22
C SER A 140 7.82 24.27 -1.23
N ALA A 141 7.08 25.35 -1.49
CA ALA A 141 5.82 25.59 -0.81
C ALA A 141 4.75 24.66 -1.39
N SER A 142 4.12 23.86 -0.54
CA SER A 142 2.95 23.06 -0.90
C SER A 142 2.03 22.91 0.34
N PRO A 143 0.72 23.19 0.20
CA PRO A 143 -0.23 23.09 1.32
C PRO A 143 -0.60 21.64 1.65
N LEU A 144 -0.32 20.69 0.76
CA LEU A 144 -0.70 19.28 0.87
C LEU A 144 0.46 18.38 0.44
N SER A 145 1.41 18.15 1.36
CA SER A 145 2.60 17.35 1.05
C SER A 145 3.25 16.75 2.29
N MET A 146 4.03 15.71 2.06
CA MET A 146 4.99 15.20 3.02
C MET A 146 6.32 14.92 2.34
N CYS A 147 7.41 15.11 3.10
CA CYS A 147 8.71 14.65 2.67
C CYS A 147 9.48 14.03 3.84
N LEU A 148 9.96 12.81 3.63
CA LEU A 148 10.73 12.02 4.55
C LEU A 148 12.11 11.77 3.96
N HIS A 149 13.16 11.87 4.77
CA HIS A 149 14.48 11.45 4.30
C HIS A 149 14.59 9.92 4.29
N THR A 150 15.15 9.38 3.21
CA THR A 150 15.56 7.98 3.12
C THR A 150 17.06 7.89 3.44
N LEU A 151 17.44 8.28 4.67
CA LEU A 151 18.83 8.35 5.15
C LEU A 151 18.94 7.70 6.54
N ASN A 152 20.10 7.12 6.88
CA ASN A 152 20.26 6.27 8.09
C ASN A 152 20.29 7.02 9.45
N SER A 153 20.19 8.35 9.47
CA SER A 153 20.19 9.13 10.73
C SER A 153 19.44 10.46 10.63
N VAL A 154 18.58 10.60 9.63
CA VAL A 154 17.80 11.82 9.42
C VAL A 154 16.32 11.47 9.46
N GLY A 155 15.56 12.24 10.25
CA GLY A 155 14.12 12.10 10.38
C GLY A 155 13.34 12.55 9.13
N GLY A 156 12.05 12.83 9.29
CA GLY A 156 11.25 13.47 8.25
C GLY A 156 11.42 14.98 8.23
N TYR A 157 11.26 15.61 7.08
CA TYR A 157 11.51 17.05 6.92
C TYR A 157 10.24 17.90 7.05
N ARG A 158 9.14 17.50 6.41
CA ARG A 158 7.93 18.33 6.32
C ARG A 158 6.61 17.58 6.38
N ILE A 159 5.60 18.28 6.87
CA ILE A 159 4.16 17.99 6.73
C ILE A 159 3.49 19.31 6.36
N ASN A 160 2.95 19.41 5.15
CA ASN A 160 2.41 20.64 4.55
C ASN A 160 3.42 21.80 4.66
N SER A 161 3.01 22.92 5.27
CA SER A 161 3.85 24.10 5.52
C SER A 161 4.74 23.98 6.76
N VAL A 162 4.61 22.92 7.57
CA VAL A 162 5.48 22.71 8.73
C VAL A 162 6.75 22.00 8.28
N THR A 163 7.87 22.73 8.27
CA THR A 163 9.19 22.27 7.80
C THR A 163 10.19 22.14 8.94
N GLY A 164 11.35 21.54 8.69
CA GLY A 164 12.43 21.41 9.69
C GLY A 164 12.10 20.39 10.80
N LEU A 165 11.31 19.37 10.47
CA LEU A 165 10.81 18.37 11.42
C LEU A 165 11.81 17.26 11.74
N ASN A 166 13.04 17.34 11.25
CA ASN A 166 14.06 16.27 11.25
C ASN A 166 14.38 15.69 12.63
N SER A 167 14.17 16.49 13.68
CA SER A 167 14.39 16.11 15.08
C SER A 167 13.13 16.27 15.93
N SER A 168 11.96 16.45 15.30
CA SER A 168 10.72 16.76 16.00
C SER A 168 10.02 15.51 16.55
N THR A 169 9.69 15.55 17.84
CA THR A 169 8.82 14.58 18.51
C THR A 169 7.37 15.05 18.61
N ALA A 170 7.06 16.28 18.16
CA ALA A 170 5.72 16.87 18.18
C ALA A 170 4.85 16.45 16.99
N TYR A 171 5.45 15.83 15.97
CA TYR A 171 4.78 15.33 14.78
C TYR A 171 5.18 13.88 14.51
N GLU A 172 4.27 13.14 13.89
CA GLU A 172 4.44 11.74 13.51
C GLU A 172 4.23 11.54 12.02
N LYS A 173 4.98 10.59 11.46
CA LYS A 173 4.66 9.92 10.19
C LYS A 173 4.01 8.57 10.50
N VAL A 174 2.94 8.29 9.79
CA VAL A 174 2.12 7.10 9.97
C VAL A 174 1.91 6.49 8.59
N PHE A 175 2.02 5.17 8.50
CA PHE A 175 1.74 4.45 7.29
C PHE A 175 0.63 3.43 7.51
N PHE A 176 -0.18 3.28 6.48
CA PHE A 176 -1.24 2.29 6.41
C PHE A 176 -1.09 1.47 5.13
N VAL A 177 -1.60 0.25 5.18
CA VAL A 177 -1.73 -0.64 4.03
C VAL A 177 -3.16 -1.10 3.87
N ALA A 178 -3.51 -1.39 2.62
CA ALA A 178 -4.75 -2.06 2.25
C ALA A 178 -4.46 -3.02 1.10
N SER A 179 -5.27 -4.06 0.97
CA SER A 179 -5.22 -4.96 -0.18
C SER A 179 -5.97 -4.38 -1.37
N ALA A 180 -5.51 -4.70 -2.57
CA ALA A 180 -6.30 -4.52 -3.78
C ALA A 180 -7.39 -5.59 -3.83
N ALA A 181 -8.50 -5.27 -4.50
CA ALA A 181 -9.49 -6.29 -4.79
C ALA A 181 -8.86 -7.32 -5.73
N ASN A 182 -8.69 -8.55 -5.26
CA ASN A 182 -8.33 -9.65 -6.14
C ASN A 182 -9.59 -10.09 -6.90
N ALA A 183 -9.48 -10.24 -8.23
CA ALA A 183 -10.53 -10.86 -9.01
C ALA A 183 -10.75 -12.28 -8.47
N VAL A 184 -11.95 -12.55 -7.95
CA VAL A 184 -12.35 -13.87 -7.48
C VAL A 184 -12.32 -14.83 -8.69
N PRO A 185 -11.47 -15.87 -8.72
CA PRO A 185 -11.71 -16.99 -9.62
C PRO A 185 -12.95 -17.69 -9.06
N GLU A 186 -14.11 -17.52 -9.70
CA GLU A 186 -15.35 -18.06 -9.14
C GLU A 186 -15.23 -19.57 -8.90
N PRO A 187 -15.31 -20.06 -7.65
CA PRO A 187 -15.25 -21.48 -7.36
C PRO A 187 -16.45 -22.22 -7.98
N ALA A 188 -17.56 -21.52 -8.24
CA ALA A 188 -18.70 -22.05 -8.96
C ALA A 188 -18.34 -22.50 -10.38
N SER A 189 -17.52 -21.75 -11.11
CA SER A 189 -17.11 -22.10 -12.48
C SER A 189 -16.25 -23.36 -12.52
N LEU A 190 -15.29 -23.50 -11.60
CA LEU A 190 -14.44 -24.68 -11.51
C LEU A 190 -15.21 -25.91 -10.96
N ALA A 191 -16.11 -25.71 -10.00
CA ALA A 191 -16.96 -26.78 -9.48
C ALA A 191 -17.97 -27.27 -10.52
N LEU A 192 -18.56 -26.37 -11.33
CA LEU A 192 -19.46 -26.72 -12.43
C LEU A 192 -18.73 -27.45 -13.56
N VAL A 193 -17.53 -27.00 -13.94
CA VAL A 193 -16.70 -27.69 -14.94
C VAL A 193 -16.25 -29.06 -14.41
N GLY A 194 -15.81 -29.14 -13.15
CA GLY A 194 -15.43 -30.40 -12.51
C GLY A 194 -16.60 -31.39 -12.42
N ALA A 195 -17.79 -30.92 -12.03
CA ALA A 195 -19.01 -31.73 -11.98
C ALA A 195 -19.47 -32.17 -13.38
N ALA A 196 -19.37 -31.31 -14.38
CA ALA A 196 -19.69 -31.63 -15.77
C ALA A 196 -18.76 -32.71 -16.33
N LEU A 197 -17.44 -32.60 -16.11
CA LEU A 197 -16.46 -33.59 -16.55
C LEU A 197 -16.64 -34.93 -15.83
N ALA A 198 -16.92 -34.91 -14.53
CA ALA A 198 -17.22 -36.11 -13.75
C ALA A 198 -18.53 -36.79 -14.23
N GLY A 199 -19.55 -36.00 -14.53
CA GLY A 199 -20.82 -36.49 -15.11
C GLY A 199 -20.64 -37.15 -16.47
N ILE A 200 -19.83 -36.55 -17.35
CA ILE A 200 -19.50 -37.11 -18.68
C ILE A 200 -18.72 -38.43 -18.55
N ALA A 201 -17.74 -38.51 -17.65
CA ALA A 201 -16.97 -39.74 -17.41
C ALA A 201 -17.84 -40.87 -16.84
N ALA A 202 -18.75 -40.55 -15.92
CA ALA A 202 -19.70 -41.52 -15.36
C ALA A 202 -20.72 -42.01 -16.40
N ALA A 203 -21.21 -41.12 -17.27
CA ALA A 203 -22.14 -41.46 -18.34
C ALA A 203 -21.51 -42.38 -19.41
N ARG A 204 -20.23 -42.17 -19.76
CA ARG A 204 -19.50 -43.04 -20.69
C ARG A 204 -19.29 -44.46 -20.15
N ARG A 205 -19.08 -44.62 -18.84
CA ARG A 205 -18.91 -45.94 -18.19
C ARG A 205 -20.19 -46.78 -18.11
N ARG A 206 -21.38 -46.16 -18.25
CA ARG A 206 -22.67 -46.89 -18.24
C ARG A 206 -23.09 -47.40 -19.63
N ARG A 207 -22.38 -47.02 -20.70
CA ARG A 207 -22.72 -47.37 -22.09
C ARG A 207 -21.74 -48.39 -22.72
N ALA A 208 -20.79 -48.91 -21.95
CA ALA A 208 -19.91 -50.01 -22.32
C ALA A 208 -20.18 -51.20 -21.39
#